data_AF-A0A4D4N4G9-F1
#
_entry.id   AF-A0A4D4N4G9-F1
#
_cell.length_a   1.000
_cell.length_b   1.000
_cell.length_c   1.000
_cell.angle_alpha   90.00
_cell.angle_beta   90.00
_cell.angle_gamma   90.00
#
_symmetry.space_group_name_H-M   'P 1'
#
loop_
_entity.id
_entity.type
_entity.pdbx_description
1 polymer ?
#
loop_
_entity_poly.entity_id
_entity_poly.type
_entity_poly.pdbx_seq_one_letter_code
_entity_poly.pdbx_strand_id
1 'polypeptide(L)'
;MRNNCFWGPVVGDEQIAALVRHYAGRPAALGGSSAATALSPQQSDLWRAARPLVSTPVFLATVVFRLRGPVHRTALAAAVRRLSLRHDLLRTVFENGPAPAAHLGEPPELRVVEAPDAAADTAEELVRGIARTPFRFGEEPLFRVTLVCRAEDDYLLVLTCHQLVIDGYGQSLLLQEFTSLYRAEIRGEPDDLPEIKQPYRETARLLRNPDPEVRRGDEEFWTSRLRDLPVMSLPGDRPGPEGATLAPTGAVETVLPDPDGAVVAGLRRLRVNLFALFAAGTMAMLHGYTGQTDLWVATVVDNRLTPESQAHVGPLAGPRVVRVGFAADATFGVLARAVQREVWATMERQHIPFHDVITAATGDGADMRNLGSVGITVTPSIQLPDWPLGDMEPLEFDPLEGEPSTGSPLALLVEEQAGRYRLRLEFDESRFSHGRAHDMMTTIADAVVAATADPQRSLASWRGPTSADD
;
A
#
# COMPACT_ATOMS: atom_id res chain seq x y z
N MET A 1 5.11 10.25 -21.19
CA MET A 1 3.87 10.17 -20.39
C MET A 1 4.27 9.74 -18.99
N ARG A 2 4.08 10.59 -17.98
CA ARG A 2 4.54 10.36 -16.60
C ARG A 2 3.51 9.47 -15.89
N ASN A 3 3.86 8.21 -15.65
CA ASN A 3 3.08 7.26 -14.85
C ASN A 3 3.36 7.51 -13.35
N ASN A 4 2.59 8.40 -12.72
CA ASN A 4 2.52 8.46 -11.25
C ASN A 4 1.56 7.35 -10.79
N CYS A 5 2.10 6.14 -10.60
CA CYS A 5 1.33 4.95 -10.24
C CYS A 5 0.95 4.86 -8.76
N PHE A 6 1.33 5.79 -7.90
CA PHE A 6 0.74 5.91 -6.57
C PHE A 6 0.51 7.40 -6.38
N TRP A 7 -0.76 7.82 -6.41
CA TRP A 7 -1.14 9.22 -6.25
C TRP A 7 -0.54 10.19 -7.28
N GLY A 8 -1.25 10.41 -8.38
CA GLY A 8 -0.98 11.56 -9.22
C GLY A 8 -2.22 12.03 -9.97
N PRO A 9 -2.83 13.18 -9.63
CA PRO A 9 -3.36 14.04 -10.67
C PRO A 9 -2.19 14.60 -11.49
N VAL A 10 -2.48 15.11 -12.69
CA VAL A 10 -1.58 15.94 -13.50
C VAL A 10 -1.10 17.11 -12.64
N VAL A 11 0.08 16.99 -12.02
CA VAL A 11 0.74 18.10 -11.35
C VAL A 11 1.21 19.05 -12.46
N GLY A 12 0.88 20.34 -12.36
CA GLY A 12 1.37 21.32 -13.32
C GLY A 12 2.91 21.34 -13.32
N ASP A 13 3.53 21.52 -14.49
CA ASP A 13 4.99 21.47 -14.65
C ASP A 13 5.73 22.46 -13.71
N GLU A 14 5.07 23.51 -13.26
CA GLU A 14 5.63 24.54 -12.36
C GLU A 14 5.81 24.07 -10.91
N GLN A 15 4.91 23.22 -10.40
CA GLN A 15 4.96 22.65 -9.04
C GLN A 15 5.96 21.49 -8.97
N ILE A 16 6.01 20.64 -10.01
CA ILE A 16 7.10 19.65 -10.19
C ILE A 16 8.44 20.37 -10.26
N ALA A 17 8.53 21.48 -11.01
CA ALA A 17 9.76 22.24 -11.08
C ALA A 17 10.16 22.87 -9.74
N ALA A 18 9.20 23.24 -8.87
CA ALA A 18 9.50 23.75 -7.53
C ALA A 18 10.07 22.66 -6.59
N LEU A 19 9.48 21.45 -6.60
CA LEU A 19 9.98 20.27 -5.87
C LEU A 19 11.34 19.81 -6.41
N VAL A 20 11.51 19.71 -7.73
CA VAL A 20 12.78 19.34 -8.37
C VAL A 20 13.88 20.37 -8.07
N ARG A 21 13.58 21.67 -8.08
CA ARG A 21 14.54 22.72 -7.70
C ARG A 21 14.99 22.62 -6.25
N HIS A 22 14.12 22.17 -5.34
CA HIS A 22 14.46 21.98 -3.92
C HIS A 22 15.44 20.82 -3.71
N TYR A 23 15.31 19.73 -4.47
CA TYR A 23 16.17 18.54 -4.32
C TYR A 23 17.41 18.51 -5.25
N ALA A 24 17.43 19.27 -6.35
CA ALA A 24 18.49 19.25 -7.37
C ALA A 24 19.84 19.90 -6.97
N GLY A 25 20.03 20.29 -5.71
CA GLY A 25 21.20 21.07 -5.26
C GLY A 25 22.24 20.32 -4.42
N ARG A 26 22.08 19.03 -4.12
CA ARG A 26 22.94 18.34 -3.14
C ARG A 26 23.90 17.34 -3.81
N PRO A 27 25.22 17.58 -3.79
CA PRO A 27 26.18 16.57 -4.26
C PRO A 27 26.12 15.34 -3.35
N ALA A 28 26.01 14.15 -3.96
CA ALA A 28 26.04 12.88 -3.26
C ALA A 28 27.44 12.64 -2.67
N ALA A 29 27.54 12.55 -1.35
CA ALA A 29 28.75 12.06 -0.69
C ALA A 29 28.75 10.53 -0.75
N LEU A 30 29.47 9.95 -1.71
CA LEU A 30 29.69 8.51 -1.79
C LEU A 30 30.65 8.07 -0.69
N GLY A 31 30.12 7.91 0.54
CA GLY A 31 30.84 7.36 1.68
C GLY A 31 30.70 5.84 1.76
N GLY A 32 31.80 5.13 1.52
CA GLY A 32 31.97 3.73 1.87
C GLY A 32 32.19 3.60 3.38
N SER A 33 31.31 2.88 4.08
CA SER A 33 31.58 2.26 5.37
C SER A 33 30.46 1.27 5.71
N SER A 34 30.87 0.11 6.21
CA SER A 34 30.08 -0.97 6.81
C SER A 34 29.44 -0.53 8.16
N ALA A 35 28.81 0.64 8.19
CA ALA A 35 28.05 1.10 9.34
C ALA A 35 26.59 0.65 9.18
N ALA A 36 25.97 0.22 10.29
CA ALA A 36 24.55 -0.12 10.36
C ALA A 36 23.73 0.90 9.54
N THR A 37 23.04 0.41 8.51
CA THR A 37 22.36 1.29 7.58
C THR A 37 21.22 1.97 8.33
N ALA A 38 21.28 3.29 8.48
CA ALA A 38 20.17 4.05 9.02
C ALA A 38 18.95 3.77 8.14
N LEU A 39 17.88 3.24 8.74
CA LEU A 39 16.62 2.95 8.05
C LEU A 39 16.07 4.23 7.37
N SER A 40 15.04 4.17 6.53
CA SER A 40 14.23 5.35 6.20
C SER A 40 13.27 5.70 7.36
N PRO A 41 12.68 6.90 7.40
CA PRO A 41 11.56 7.19 8.30
C PRO A 41 10.44 6.13 8.25
N GLN A 42 10.05 5.74 7.04
CA GLN A 42 9.00 4.76 6.77
C GLN A 42 9.37 3.39 7.32
N GLN A 43 10.62 2.95 7.12
CA GLN A 43 11.10 1.70 7.71
C GLN A 43 11.18 1.75 9.23
N SER A 44 11.46 2.91 9.84
CA SER A 44 11.39 3.07 11.30
C SER A 44 9.96 2.94 11.82
N ASP A 45 9.00 3.55 11.14
CA ASP A 45 7.57 3.48 11.51
C ASP A 45 7.04 2.06 11.37
N LEU A 46 7.35 1.41 10.24
CA LEU A 46 7.06 0.00 10.00
C LEU A 46 7.75 -0.91 11.02
N TRP A 47 9.01 -0.67 11.37
CA TRP A 47 9.71 -1.47 12.37
C TRP A 47 9.01 -1.40 13.74
N ARG A 48 8.61 -0.21 14.19
CA ARG A 48 7.88 -0.07 15.47
C ARG A 48 6.58 -0.86 15.46
N ALA A 49 5.83 -0.83 14.35
CA ALA A 49 4.58 -1.56 14.20
C ALA A 49 4.77 -3.08 14.04
N ALA A 50 5.79 -3.49 13.28
CA ALA A 50 6.04 -4.88 12.93
C ALA A 50 6.82 -5.67 13.99
N ARG A 51 7.66 -5.00 14.80
CA ARG A 51 8.47 -5.65 15.84
C ARG A 51 7.68 -6.59 16.78
N PRO A 52 6.52 -6.22 17.34
CA PRO A 52 5.73 -7.14 18.16
C PRO A 52 5.10 -8.31 17.37
N LEU A 53 5.20 -8.29 16.04
CA LEU A 53 4.48 -9.14 15.10
C LEU A 53 5.39 -9.83 14.08
N VAL A 54 6.71 -9.85 14.33
CA VAL A 54 7.70 -10.46 13.43
C VAL A 54 7.46 -11.95 13.18
N SER A 55 6.71 -12.62 14.08
CA SER A 55 6.34 -14.03 13.98
C SER A 55 4.97 -14.26 13.34
N THR A 56 4.35 -13.24 12.74
CA THR A 56 3.03 -13.33 12.10
C THR A 56 3.12 -12.92 10.62
N PRO A 57 2.14 -13.30 9.79
CA PRO A 57 2.15 -12.93 8.37
C PRO A 57 1.68 -11.49 8.09
N VAL A 58 1.35 -10.70 9.12
CA VAL A 58 0.68 -9.38 8.99
C VAL A 58 1.44 -8.38 8.12
N PHE A 59 2.77 -8.42 8.15
CA PHE A 59 3.62 -7.53 7.35
C PHE A 59 4.24 -8.23 6.14
N LEU A 60 3.73 -9.41 5.75
CA LEU A 60 4.10 -10.07 4.52
C LEU A 60 3.33 -9.45 3.36
N ALA A 61 4.03 -9.28 2.25
CA ALA A 61 3.48 -8.86 0.98
C ALA A 61 3.82 -9.95 -0.04
N THR A 62 2.85 -10.83 -0.28
CA THR A 62 3.02 -11.99 -1.17
C THR A 62 2.20 -11.80 -2.43
N VAL A 63 2.82 -12.02 -3.59
CA VAL A 63 2.14 -12.13 -4.88
C VAL A 63 2.40 -13.51 -5.46
N VAL A 64 1.37 -14.08 -6.11
CA VAL A 64 1.43 -15.41 -6.70
C VAL A 64 1.02 -15.32 -8.16
N PHE A 65 1.88 -15.85 -9.03
CA PHE A 65 1.63 -15.95 -10.46
C PHE A 65 1.53 -17.41 -10.87
N ARG A 66 0.55 -17.74 -11.70
CA ARG A 66 0.54 -19.00 -12.44
C ARG A 66 1.32 -18.82 -13.73
N LEU A 67 2.31 -19.68 -13.94
CA LEU A 67 3.09 -19.73 -15.17
C LEU A 67 2.65 -20.97 -15.96
N ARG A 68 2.20 -20.76 -17.20
CA ARG A 68 1.87 -21.84 -18.14
C ARG A 68 2.93 -21.90 -19.24
N GLY A 69 3.50 -23.08 -19.46
CA GLY A 69 4.61 -23.31 -20.38
C GLY A 69 5.94 -23.58 -19.69
N PRO A 70 7.03 -23.68 -20.45
CA PRO A 70 8.31 -24.11 -19.93
C PRO A 70 8.96 -23.02 -19.05
N VAL A 71 9.60 -23.44 -17.95
CA VAL A 71 10.35 -22.55 -17.05
C VAL A 71 11.83 -22.94 -17.02
N HIS A 72 12.71 -22.02 -17.39
CA HIS A 72 14.15 -22.23 -17.30
C HIS A 72 14.65 -21.93 -15.88
N ARG A 73 14.62 -22.95 -15.00
CA ARG A 73 14.93 -22.81 -13.56
C ARG A 73 16.28 -22.11 -13.27
N THR A 74 17.34 -22.40 -14.03
CA THR A 74 18.65 -21.74 -13.85
C THR A 74 18.62 -20.24 -14.18
N ALA A 75 17.99 -19.85 -15.28
CA ALA A 75 17.80 -18.44 -15.64
C ALA A 75 16.92 -17.72 -14.61
N LEU A 76 15.91 -18.41 -14.06
CA LEU A 76 15.07 -17.87 -12.99
C LEU A 76 15.88 -17.60 -11.73
N ALA A 77 16.71 -18.56 -11.31
CA ALA A 77 17.61 -18.38 -10.17
C ALA A 77 18.64 -17.27 -10.39
N ALA A 78 19.19 -17.15 -11.62
CA ALA A 78 20.09 -16.07 -11.99
C ALA A 78 19.40 -14.69 -11.94
N ALA A 79 18.15 -14.60 -12.41
CA ALA A 79 17.34 -13.38 -12.34
C ALA A 79 17.08 -12.94 -10.91
N VAL A 80 16.71 -13.87 -9.99
CA VAL A 80 16.56 -13.58 -8.56
C VAL A 80 17.85 -13.00 -7.99
N ARG A 81 19.00 -13.66 -8.24
CA ARG A 81 20.30 -13.23 -7.75
C ARG A 81 20.67 -11.83 -8.27
N ARG A 82 20.50 -11.58 -9.58
CA ARG A 82 20.82 -10.28 -10.20
C ARG A 82 19.93 -9.16 -9.67
N LEU A 83 18.63 -9.44 -9.49
CA LEU A 83 17.68 -8.48 -8.92
C LEU A 83 18.07 -8.09 -7.49
N SER A 84 18.46 -9.06 -6.66
CA SER A 84 18.89 -8.79 -5.28
C SER A 84 20.26 -8.13 -5.18
N LEU A 85 21.15 -8.32 -6.15
CA LEU A 85 22.40 -7.55 -6.25
C LEU A 85 22.17 -6.12 -6.72
N ARG A 86 21.16 -5.90 -7.55
CA ARG A 86 20.74 -4.57 -8.03
C ARG A 86 20.04 -3.76 -6.93
N HIS A 87 19.20 -4.40 -6.13
CA HIS A 87 18.49 -3.77 -5.00
C HIS A 87 18.95 -4.34 -3.66
N ASP A 88 19.86 -3.62 -3.00
CA ASP A 88 20.44 -3.99 -1.70
C ASP A 88 19.39 -4.37 -0.63
N LEU A 89 18.21 -3.76 -0.65
CA LEU A 89 17.13 -4.09 0.28
C LEU A 89 16.66 -5.55 0.19
N LEU A 90 16.68 -6.15 -1.00
CA LEU A 90 16.22 -7.54 -1.21
C LEU A 90 17.18 -8.59 -0.65
N ARG A 91 18.40 -8.19 -0.27
CA ARG A 91 19.38 -9.03 0.43
C ARG A 91 19.70 -8.49 1.83
N THR A 92 18.97 -7.48 2.31
CA THR A 92 19.16 -6.91 3.64
C THR A 92 18.55 -7.82 4.71
N VAL A 93 19.33 -8.16 5.73
CA VAL A 93 18.90 -8.86 6.93
C VAL A 93 18.63 -7.83 8.02
N PHE A 94 17.45 -7.88 8.61
CA PHE A 94 17.04 -6.98 9.70
C PHE A 94 17.15 -7.72 11.03
N GLU A 95 17.80 -7.09 12.01
CA GLU A 95 17.99 -7.64 13.34
C GLU A 95 16.71 -7.56 14.18
N ASN A 96 16.44 -8.59 14.97
CA ASN A 96 15.36 -8.56 15.95
C ASN A 96 15.81 -7.88 17.25
N GLY A 97 15.80 -6.54 17.26
CA GLY A 97 16.26 -5.73 18.38
C GLY A 97 15.28 -4.64 18.84
N PRO A 98 15.52 -4.03 20.02
CA PRO A 98 14.75 -2.85 20.45
C PRO A 98 14.95 -1.65 19.51
N ALA A 99 16.13 -1.52 18.93
CA ALA A 99 16.41 -0.59 17.85
C ALA A 99 16.52 -1.36 16.53
N PRO A 100 16.00 -0.81 15.42
CA PRO A 100 16.20 -1.42 14.12
C PRO A 100 17.68 -1.36 13.76
N ALA A 101 18.26 -2.52 13.47
CA ALA A 101 19.55 -2.63 12.84
C ALA A 101 19.42 -3.53 11.61
N ALA A 102 20.23 -3.28 10.60
CA ALA A 102 20.21 -4.05 9.38
C ALA A 102 21.60 -4.11 8.76
N HIS A 103 21.89 -5.25 8.14
CA HIS A 103 23.13 -5.49 7.43
C HIS A 103 22.85 -6.18 6.09
N LEU A 104 23.81 -6.10 5.18
CA LEU A 104 23.71 -6.74 3.88
C LEU A 104 24.08 -8.22 4.01
N GLY A 105 23.16 -9.09 3.65
CA GLY A 105 23.40 -10.53 3.51
C GLY A 105 23.75 -10.93 2.08
N GLU A 106 23.80 -12.24 1.87
CA GLU A 106 23.92 -12.87 0.56
C GLU A 106 22.59 -12.76 -0.22
N PRO A 107 22.63 -12.71 -1.57
CA PRO A 107 21.43 -12.79 -2.38
C PRO A 107 20.61 -14.05 -2.07
N PRO A 108 19.27 -13.97 -1.96
CA PRO A 108 18.43 -15.13 -1.74
C PRO A 108 18.48 -16.07 -2.95
N GLU A 109 18.36 -17.37 -2.67
CA GLU A 109 18.27 -18.41 -3.67
C GLU A 109 16.80 -18.69 -4.07
N LEU A 110 16.60 -19.13 -5.32
CA LEU A 110 15.32 -19.65 -5.78
C LEU A 110 15.00 -20.96 -5.05
N ARG A 111 13.87 -20.99 -4.33
CA ARG A 111 13.34 -22.23 -3.73
C ARG A 111 12.51 -22.96 -4.76
N VAL A 112 12.70 -24.26 -4.92
CA VAL A 112 11.90 -25.10 -5.82
C VAL A 112 11.22 -26.19 -4.99
N VAL A 113 9.90 -26.27 -5.10
CA VAL A 113 9.07 -27.22 -4.36
C VAL A 113 8.21 -27.99 -5.35
N GLU A 114 8.15 -29.31 -5.20
CA GLU A 114 7.26 -30.16 -5.98
C GLU A 114 5.91 -30.28 -5.24
N ALA A 115 4.79 -30.03 -5.92
CA ALA A 115 3.48 -30.21 -5.33
C ALA A 115 3.21 -31.72 -5.12
N PRO A 116 2.77 -32.15 -3.92
CA PRO A 116 2.64 -33.57 -3.61
C PRO A 116 1.55 -34.30 -4.42
N ASP A 117 0.57 -33.57 -4.97
CA ASP A 117 -0.48 -34.08 -5.84
C ASP A 117 -0.85 -33.05 -6.94
N ALA A 118 -1.36 -33.53 -8.08
CA ALA A 118 -1.84 -32.67 -9.17
C ALA A 118 -3.19 -31.97 -8.87
N ALA A 119 -3.81 -32.25 -7.72
CA ALA A 119 -5.05 -31.62 -7.30
C ALA A 119 -4.82 -30.12 -7.06
N ALA A 120 -5.76 -29.29 -7.54
CA ALA A 120 -5.66 -27.83 -7.39
C ALA A 120 -5.59 -27.42 -5.92
N ASP A 121 -6.51 -27.94 -5.10
CA ASP A 121 -6.64 -27.59 -3.68
C ASP A 121 -5.34 -27.82 -2.89
N THR A 122 -4.62 -28.92 -3.16
CA THR A 122 -3.34 -29.23 -2.49
C THR A 122 -2.24 -28.24 -2.85
N ALA A 123 -2.21 -27.75 -4.10
CA ALA A 123 -1.24 -26.74 -4.52
C ALA A 123 -1.57 -25.37 -3.91
N GLU A 124 -2.85 -25.01 -3.79
CA GLU A 124 -3.28 -23.77 -3.15
C GLU A 124 -2.97 -23.77 -1.64
N GLU A 125 -3.24 -24.87 -0.93
CA GLU A 125 -2.88 -25.03 0.48
C GLU A 125 -1.36 -24.92 0.70
N LEU A 126 -0.56 -25.55 -0.18
CA LEU A 126 0.89 -25.42 -0.15
C LEU A 126 1.33 -23.97 -0.34
N VAL A 127 0.74 -23.25 -1.31
CA VAL A 127 1.01 -21.82 -1.54
C VAL A 127 0.60 -20.98 -0.35
N ARG A 128 -0.55 -21.23 0.28
CA ARG A 128 -0.98 -20.54 1.51
C ARG A 128 0.04 -20.76 2.63
N GLY A 129 0.51 -22.00 2.82
CA GLY A 129 1.57 -22.32 3.78
C GLY A 129 2.88 -21.55 3.53
N ILE A 130 3.33 -21.50 2.26
CA ILE A 130 4.52 -20.74 1.86
C ILE A 130 4.31 -19.24 2.12
N ALA A 131 3.20 -18.68 1.65
CA ALA A 131 2.88 -17.25 1.70
C ALA A 131 2.73 -16.72 3.13
N ARG A 132 2.24 -17.55 4.05
CA ARG A 132 2.02 -17.19 5.47
C ARG A 132 3.24 -17.43 6.34
N THR A 133 4.31 -18.05 5.82
CA THR A 133 5.50 -18.35 6.61
C THR A 133 6.25 -17.06 6.96
N PRO A 134 6.36 -16.66 8.24
CA PRO A 134 7.07 -15.45 8.64
C PRO A 134 8.57 -15.51 8.29
N PHE A 135 9.21 -14.34 8.23
CA PHE A 135 10.66 -14.24 8.08
C PHE A 135 11.41 -14.42 9.40
N ARG A 136 12.58 -15.04 9.36
CA ARG A 136 13.48 -15.15 10.50
C ARG A 136 14.41 -13.94 10.56
N PHE A 137 13.99 -12.92 11.28
CA PHE A 137 14.79 -11.73 11.54
C PHE A 137 16.14 -12.11 12.18
N GLY A 138 17.23 -11.50 11.68
CA GLY A 138 18.61 -11.80 12.05
C GLY A 138 19.23 -12.99 11.31
N GLU A 139 18.45 -13.82 10.61
CA GLU A 139 18.94 -15.04 9.96
C GLU A 139 18.81 -15.03 8.44
N GLU A 140 17.80 -14.36 7.88
CA GLU A 140 17.56 -14.36 6.43
C GLU A 140 17.17 -12.97 5.88
N PRO A 141 17.43 -12.71 4.58
CA PRO A 141 16.86 -11.56 3.90
C PRO A 141 15.34 -11.59 3.85
N LEU A 142 14.72 -10.41 3.86
CA LEU A 142 13.27 -10.27 3.87
C LEU A 142 12.61 -10.39 2.47
N PHE A 143 13.18 -11.24 1.61
CA PHE A 143 12.70 -11.54 0.27
C PHE A 143 12.90 -13.02 -0.05
N ARG A 144 11.84 -13.69 -0.51
CA ARG A 144 11.85 -15.10 -0.94
C ARG A 144 11.17 -15.24 -2.28
N VAL A 145 11.72 -16.10 -3.12
CA VAL A 145 11.11 -16.53 -4.39
C VAL A 145 11.00 -18.05 -4.37
N THR A 146 9.78 -18.55 -4.54
CA THR A 146 9.50 -19.99 -4.55
C THR A 146 8.79 -20.36 -5.85
N LEU A 147 9.32 -21.35 -6.56
CA LEU A 147 8.67 -21.99 -7.69
C LEU A 147 8.04 -23.31 -7.23
N VAL A 148 6.72 -23.36 -7.21
CA VAL A 148 5.95 -24.58 -6.96
C VAL A 148 5.68 -25.26 -8.30
N CYS A 149 6.17 -26.48 -8.48
CA CYS A 149 6.01 -27.27 -9.69
C CYS A 149 4.77 -28.14 -9.55
N ARG A 150 3.76 -27.91 -10.39
CA ARG A 150 2.50 -28.69 -10.38
C ARG A 150 2.48 -29.74 -11.47
N ALA A 151 3.03 -29.41 -12.64
CA ALA A 151 3.20 -30.29 -13.78
C ALA A 151 4.41 -29.83 -14.62
N GLU A 152 4.68 -30.50 -15.73
CA GLU A 152 5.80 -30.18 -16.64
C GLU A 152 5.76 -28.73 -17.17
N ASP A 153 4.56 -28.19 -17.40
CA ASP A 153 4.32 -26.85 -17.96
C ASP A 153 3.32 -26.02 -17.12
N ASP A 154 3.16 -26.33 -15.84
CA ASP A 154 2.26 -25.59 -14.92
C ASP A 154 2.96 -25.35 -13.59
N TYR A 155 3.20 -24.08 -13.28
CA TYR A 155 3.95 -23.65 -12.11
C TYR A 155 3.23 -22.52 -11.37
N LEU A 156 3.46 -22.43 -10.06
CA LEU A 156 3.12 -21.25 -9.28
C LEU A 156 4.40 -20.57 -8.81
N LEU A 157 4.60 -19.33 -9.23
CA LEU A 157 5.70 -18.49 -8.80
C LEU A 157 5.21 -17.59 -7.65
N VAL A 158 5.75 -17.84 -6.46
CA VAL A 158 5.42 -17.12 -5.23
C VAL A 158 6.56 -16.16 -4.90
N LEU A 159 6.28 -14.86 -4.91
CA LEU A 159 7.22 -13.83 -4.46
C LEU A 159 6.71 -13.27 -3.15
N THR A 160 7.47 -13.48 -2.07
CA THR A 160 7.13 -13.02 -0.73
C THR A 160 8.18 -12.02 -0.26
N CYS A 161 7.72 -10.83 0.12
CA CYS A 161 8.55 -9.79 0.72
C CYS A 161 7.99 -9.42 2.11
N HIS A 162 8.82 -8.87 2.98
CA HIS A 162 8.32 -8.12 4.13
C HIS A 162 8.11 -6.65 3.74
N GLN A 163 7.12 -5.96 4.31
CA GLN A 163 6.90 -4.53 4.09
C GLN A 163 8.10 -3.64 4.50
N LEU A 164 9.13 -4.19 5.15
CA LEU A 164 10.37 -3.45 5.48
C LEU A 164 11.31 -3.30 4.27
N VAL A 165 11.07 -4.04 3.20
CA VAL A 165 11.87 -4.01 1.97
C VAL A 165 11.05 -3.72 0.72
N ILE A 166 9.72 -3.61 0.85
CA ILE A 166 8.82 -3.42 -0.29
C ILE A 166 7.62 -2.53 0.07
N ASP A 167 7.12 -1.79 -0.91
CA ASP A 167 5.78 -1.20 -0.93
C ASP A 167 5.10 -1.47 -2.28
N GLY A 168 3.85 -1.03 -2.48
CA GLY A 168 3.11 -1.30 -3.71
C GLY A 168 3.79 -0.80 -4.99
N TYR A 169 4.48 0.35 -4.95
CA TYR A 169 5.26 0.85 -6.08
C TYR A 169 6.46 -0.08 -6.34
N GLY A 170 7.19 -0.40 -5.28
CA GLY A 170 8.34 -1.30 -5.32
C GLY A 170 7.97 -2.68 -5.87
N GLN A 171 6.78 -3.21 -5.57
CA GLN A 171 6.31 -4.49 -6.12
C GLN A 171 6.16 -4.44 -7.65
N SER A 172 5.58 -3.37 -8.19
CA SER A 172 5.40 -3.22 -9.64
C SER A 172 6.76 -3.13 -10.35
N LEU A 173 7.68 -2.33 -9.80
CA LEU A 173 9.04 -2.20 -10.33
C LEU A 173 9.82 -3.52 -10.22
N LEU A 174 9.71 -4.21 -9.07
CA LEU A 174 10.34 -5.51 -8.83
C LEU A 174 9.91 -6.53 -9.88
N LEU A 175 8.61 -6.62 -10.18
CA LEU A 175 8.10 -7.57 -11.18
C LEU A 175 8.58 -7.24 -12.60
N GLN A 176 8.58 -5.96 -12.98
CA GLN A 176 9.07 -5.51 -14.29
C GLN A 176 10.55 -5.84 -14.47
N GLU A 177 11.39 -5.48 -13.49
CA GLU A 177 12.83 -5.73 -13.55
C GLU A 177 13.15 -7.23 -13.48
N PHE A 178 12.46 -7.98 -12.61
CA PHE A 178 12.60 -9.43 -12.53
C PHE A 178 12.36 -10.11 -13.88
N THR A 179 11.28 -9.72 -14.58
CA THR A 179 10.93 -10.31 -15.87
C THR A 179 11.91 -9.90 -16.96
N SER A 180 12.41 -8.66 -16.95
CA SER A 180 13.46 -8.23 -17.88
C SER A 180 14.76 -9.01 -17.68
N LEU A 181 15.20 -9.17 -16.42
CA LEU A 181 16.40 -9.95 -16.08
C LEU A 181 16.25 -11.42 -16.50
N TYR A 182 15.10 -12.05 -16.22
CA TYR A 182 14.84 -13.42 -16.64
C TYR A 182 14.88 -13.58 -18.17
N ARG A 183 14.30 -12.63 -18.91
CA ARG A 183 14.34 -12.62 -20.37
C ARG A 183 15.76 -12.49 -20.90
N ALA A 184 16.56 -11.61 -20.31
CA ALA A 184 17.97 -11.43 -20.67
C ALA A 184 18.79 -12.71 -20.44
N GLU A 185 18.58 -13.38 -19.30
CA GLU A 185 19.22 -14.66 -18.98
C GLU A 185 18.85 -15.77 -19.98
N ILE A 186 17.58 -15.90 -20.36
CA ILE A 186 17.16 -16.90 -21.36
C ILE A 186 17.84 -16.65 -22.71
N ARG A 187 18.01 -15.38 -23.10
CA ARG A 187 18.59 -15.00 -24.39
C ARG A 187 20.12 -15.00 -24.39
N GLY A 188 20.75 -15.05 -23.22
CA GLY A 188 22.20 -14.83 -23.09
C GLY A 188 22.62 -13.41 -23.47
N GLU A 189 21.74 -12.44 -23.26
CA GLU A 189 21.93 -11.03 -23.62
C GLU A 189 22.08 -10.16 -22.35
N PRO A 190 22.72 -8.97 -22.44
CA PRO A 190 22.66 -8.00 -21.34
C PRO A 190 21.22 -7.52 -21.11
N ASP A 191 20.92 -7.12 -19.87
CA ASP A 191 19.65 -6.44 -19.57
C ASP A 191 19.70 -4.96 -20.00
N ASP A 192 18.53 -4.36 -20.20
CA ASP A 192 18.35 -2.96 -20.59
C ASP A 192 17.92 -2.07 -19.41
N LEU A 193 18.10 -2.53 -18.17
CA LEU A 193 17.61 -1.79 -17.01
C LEU A 193 18.45 -0.52 -16.78
N PRO A 194 17.80 0.62 -16.47
CA PRO A 194 18.50 1.85 -16.16
C PRO A 194 19.47 1.69 -14.98
N GLU A 195 20.59 2.42 -14.99
CA GLU A 195 21.50 2.43 -13.85
C GLU A 195 20.87 3.10 -12.62
N ILE A 196 21.01 2.48 -11.45
CA ILE A 196 20.63 3.06 -10.16
C ILE A 196 21.78 3.96 -9.68
N LYS A 197 21.64 5.26 -9.89
CA LYS A 197 22.71 6.26 -9.66
C LYS A 197 23.04 6.53 -8.19
N GLN A 198 22.13 6.17 -7.29
CA GLN A 198 22.22 6.46 -5.86
C GLN A 198 21.74 5.24 -5.09
N PRO A 199 22.42 4.78 -4.02
CA PRO A 199 21.93 3.65 -3.24
C PRO A 199 20.77 4.05 -2.33
N TYR A 200 19.87 3.12 -2.02
CA TYR A 200 18.67 3.36 -1.19
C TYR A 200 19.00 4.03 0.17
N ARG A 201 20.12 3.66 0.80
CA ARG A 201 20.58 4.26 2.06
C ARG A 201 20.74 5.78 1.99
N GLU A 202 21.09 6.30 0.83
CA GLU A 202 21.23 7.74 0.63
C GLU A 202 19.86 8.40 0.46
N THR A 203 18.94 7.78 -0.27
CA THR A 203 17.52 8.21 -0.29
C THR A 203 16.92 8.25 1.11
N ALA A 204 17.15 7.20 1.91
CA ALA A 204 16.72 7.13 3.31
C ALA A 204 17.32 8.26 4.16
N ARG A 205 18.62 8.57 3.98
CA ARG A 205 19.29 9.69 4.67
C ARG A 205 18.69 11.04 4.32
N LEU A 206 18.36 11.27 3.03
CA LEU A 206 17.74 12.50 2.56
C LEU A 206 16.34 12.68 3.14
N LEU A 207 15.53 11.62 3.19
CA LEU A 207 14.19 11.65 3.79
C LEU A 207 14.20 11.93 5.29
N ARG A 208 15.25 11.53 6.02
CA ARG A 208 15.38 11.85 7.46
C ARG A 208 15.73 13.30 7.75
N ASN A 209 16.39 13.97 6.81
CA ASN A 209 16.96 15.30 7.02
C ASN A 209 16.37 16.30 6.01
N PRO A 210 15.05 16.55 6.05
CA PRO A 210 14.44 17.62 5.27
C PRO A 210 15.03 18.97 5.68
N ASP A 211 14.89 19.95 4.79
CA ASP A 211 15.28 21.32 5.08
C ASP A 211 14.56 21.83 6.36
N PRO A 212 15.24 22.58 7.26
CA PRO A 212 14.64 23.05 8.50
C PRO A 212 13.35 23.88 8.33
N GLU A 213 13.23 24.69 7.28
CA GLU A 213 12.00 25.48 7.04
C GLU A 213 10.87 24.59 6.52
N VAL A 214 11.20 23.60 5.68
CA VAL A 214 10.22 22.58 5.23
C VAL A 214 9.72 21.79 6.43
N ARG A 215 10.64 21.33 7.29
CA ARG A 215 10.30 20.63 8.54
C ARG A 215 9.36 21.46 9.41
N ARG A 216 9.70 22.73 9.68
CA ARG A 216 8.90 23.64 10.50
C ARG A 216 7.48 23.80 9.95
N GLY A 217 7.35 24.05 8.64
CA GLY A 217 6.05 24.21 7.99
C GLY A 217 5.20 22.93 8.02
N ASP A 218 5.83 21.77 7.86
CA ASP A 218 5.14 20.48 7.96
C ASP A 218 4.70 20.17 9.40
N GLU A 219 5.56 20.44 10.39
CA GLU A 219 5.24 20.29 11.82
C GLU A 219 4.05 21.19 12.23
N GLU A 220 4.05 22.45 11.82
CA GLU A 220 2.94 23.39 12.09
C GLU A 220 1.63 22.92 11.44
N PHE A 221 1.68 22.50 10.17
CA PHE A 221 0.52 21.98 9.44
C PHE A 221 -0.09 20.78 10.16
N TRP A 222 0.72 19.77 10.45
CA TRP A 222 0.20 18.54 11.02
C TRP A 222 -0.24 18.69 12.48
N THR A 223 0.48 19.49 13.27
CA THR A 223 0.05 19.81 14.64
C THR A 223 -1.34 20.45 14.64
N SER A 224 -1.63 21.32 13.66
CA SER A 224 -2.97 21.89 13.52
C SER A 224 -4.01 20.86 13.08
N ARG A 225 -3.66 19.90 12.21
CA ARG A 225 -4.60 18.91 11.65
C ARG A 225 -4.96 17.79 12.63
N LEU A 226 -4.02 17.40 13.47
CA LEU A 226 -4.21 16.34 14.46
C LEU A 226 -4.73 16.85 15.80
N ARG A 227 -4.77 18.17 16.02
CA ARG A 227 -5.37 18.75 17.22
C ARG A 227 -6.84 18.36 17.33
N ASP A 228 -7.25 17.91 18.51
CA ASP A 228 -8.62 17.54 18.83
C ASP A 228 -9.21 16.59 17.77
N LEU A 229 -8.42 15.61 17.33
CA LEU A 229 -8.89 14.64 16.34
C LEU A 229 -10.07 13.85 16.91
N PRO A 230 -11.24 13.85 16.25
CA PRO A 230 -12.41 13.18 16.78
C PRO A 230 -12.19 11.66 16.80
N VAL A 231 -12.70 11.01 17.85
CA VAL A 231 -12.71 9.54 17.93
C VAL A 231 -13.74 9.01 16.92
N MET A 232 -13.26 8.16 16.01
CA MET A 232 -14.12 7.48 15.04
C MET A 232 -14.89 6.36 15.72
N SER A 233 -16.13 6.61 16.13
CA SER A 233 -17.00 5.62 16.75
C SER A 233 -17.95 5.03 15.70
N LEU A 234 -17.43 4.13 14.87
CA LEU A 234 -18.24 3.37 13.93
C LEU A 234 -18.94 2.21 14.68
N PRO A 235 -20.28 2.18 14.78
CA PRO A 235 -20.99 1.13 15.50
C PRO A 235 -20.82 -0.23 14.81
N GLY A 236 -20.21 -1.17 15.53
CA GLY A 236 -20.17 -2.58 15.19
C GLY A 236 -21.50 -3.27 15.49
N ASP A 237 -21.73 -4.44 14.89
CA ASP A 237 -22.89 -5.31 15.18
C ASP A 237 -22.53 -6.47 16.13
N ARG A 238 -21.29 -6.46 16.66
CA ARG A 238 -20.75 -7.42 17.63
C ARG A 238 -20.07 -6.68 18.79
N PRO A 239 -20.03 -7.27 20.01
CA PRO A 239 -19.45 -6.65 21.20
C PRO A 239 -17.90 -6.63 21.23
N GLY A 240 -17.26 -6.68 20.06
CA GLY A 240 -15.80 -6.66 19.94
C GLY A 240 -15.19 -5.37 20.50
N PRO A 241 -13.91 -5.41 20.93
CA PRO A 241 -13.22 -4.24 21.49
C PRO A 241 -13.19 -3.07 20.50
N GLU A 242 -13.32 -1.84 20.99
CA GLU A 242 -13.14 -0.64 20.17
C GLU A 242 -11.64 -0.39 19.91
N GLY A 243 -11.25 -0.32 18.64
CA GLY A 243 -9.89 0.00 18.22
C GLY A 243 -9.29 -1.04 17.28
N ALA A 244 -8.08 -0.77 16.80
CA ALA A 244 -7.34 -1.69 15.94
C ALA A 244 -6.87 -2.92 16.72
N THR A 245 -7.46 -4.06 16.42
CA THR A 245 -7.01 -5.35 16.94
C THR A 245 -6.31 -6.17 15.87
N LEU A 246 -5.49 -7.13 16.28
CA LEU A 246 -4.93 -8.17 15.40
C LEU A 246 -5.94 -9.30 15.24
N ALA A 247 -7.20 -8.96 14.96
CA ALA A 247 -8.25 -9.93 14.73
C ALA A 247 -8.13 -10.53 13.31
N PRO A 248 -8.66 -11.74 13.09
CA PRO A 248 -8.92 -12.23 11.74
C PRO A 248 -9.67 -11.16 10.95
N THR A 249 -9.19 -10.89 9.74
CA THR A 249 -9.87 -9.95 8.85
C THR A 249 -10.82 -10.72 7.95
N GLY A 250 -12.07 -10.25 7.91
CA GLY A 250 -13.02 -10.63 6.89
C GLY A 250 -12.87 -9.68 5.71
N ALA A 251 -13.27 -10.12 4.52
CA ALA A 251 -13.29 -9.28 3.33
C ALA A 251 -14.59 -9.46 2.56
N VAL A 252 -15.14 -8.34 2.08
CA VAL A 252 -16.19 -8.36 1.04
C VAL A 252 -15.67 -7.66 -0.19
N GLU A 253 -15.98 -8.23 -1.36
CA GLU A 253 -15.55 -7.70 -2.64
C GLU A 253 -16.73 -7.40 -3.54
N THR A 254 -16.57 -6.34 -4.34
CA THR A 254 -17.48 -6.03 -5.44
C THR A 254 -16.71 -5.40 -6.59
N VAL A 255 -17.28 -5.45 -7.79
CA VAL A 255 -16.73 -4.76 -8.95
C VAL A 255 -17.73 -3.69 -9.34
N LEU A 256 -17.29 -2.44 -9.30
CA LEU A 256 -18.06 -1.34 -9.85
C LEU A 256 -17.78 -1.26 -11.36
N PRO A 257 -18.75 -1.61 -12.22
CA PRO A 257 -18.58 -1.50 -13.65
C PRO A 257 -18.67 -0.03 -14.07
N ASP A 258 -17.78 0.41 -14.97
CA ASP A 258 -17.86 1.74 -15.58
C ASP A 258 -17.92 1.68 -17.12
N PRO A 259 -18.88 0.93 -17.71
CA PRO A 259 -18.90 0.66 -19.15
C PRO A 259 -19.09 1.93 -19.98
N ASP A 260 -19.76 2.93 -19.42
CA ASP A 260 -20.04 4.22 -20.07
C ASP A 260 -19.04 5.32 -19.68
N GLY A 261 -18.02 5.01 -18.86
CA GLY A 261 -17.05 6.00 -18.37
C GLY A 261 -17.68 7.04 -17.44
N ALA A 262 -18.78 6.72 -16.76
CA ALA A 262 -19.49 7.58 -15.82
C ALA A 262 -18.62 7.98 -14.62
N VAL A 263 -17.81 7.06 -14.07
CA VAL A 263 -16.86 7.37 -13.00
C VAL A 263 -15.82 8.35 -13.52
N VAL A 264 -15.23 8.09 -14.68
CA VAL A 264 -14.26 9.00 -15.32
C VAL A 264 -14.87 10.39 -15.60
N ALA A 265 -16.10 10.43 -16.09
CA ALA A 265 -16.83 11.68 -16.32
C ALA A 265 -17.11 12.42 -15.00
N GLY A 266 -17.48 11.68 -13.94
CA GLY A 266 -17.69 12.20 -12.59
C GLY A 266 -16.43 12.82 -12.00
N LEU A 267 -15.28 12.14 -12.12
CA LEU A 267 -13.96 12.65 -11.71
C LEU A 267 -13.67 14.00 -12.37
N ARG A 268 -13.86 14.10 -13.69
CA ARG A 268 -13.66 15.34 -14.46
C ARG A 268 -14.62 16.45 -14.02
N ARG A 269 -15.90 16.13 -13.84
CA ARG A 269 -16.94 17.08 -13.44
C ARG A 269 -16.72 17.63 -12.03
N LEU A 270 -16.34 16.76 -11.11
CA LEU A 270 -16.03 17.10 -9.71
C LEU A 270 -14.67 17.78 -9.56
N ARG A 271 -13.77 17.60 -10.54
CA ARG A 271 -12.35 18.00 -10.51
C ARG A 271 -11.61 17.34 -9.35
N VAL A 272 -11.82 16.03 -9.20
CA VAL A 272 -11.20 15.21 -8.15
C VAL A 272 -10.51 13.99 -8.77
N ASN A 273 -9.54 13.43 -8.06
CA ASN A 273 -8.88 12.18 -8.40
C ASN A 273 -9.64 10.96 -7.84
N LEU A 274 -9.27 9.77 -8.29
CA LEU A 274 -9.94 8.52 -7.93
C LEU A 274 -9.99 8.30 -6.42
N PHE A 275 -8.88 8.56 -5.72
CA PHE A 275 -8.87 8.50 -4.27
C PHE A 275 -9.88 9.44 -3.63
N ALA A 276 -9.88 10.73 -4.00
CA ALA A 276 -10.74 11.71 -3.36
C ALA A 276 -12.22 11.38 -3.57
N LEU A 277 -12.57 10.75 -4.70
CA LEU A 277 -13.90 10.23 -4.97
C LEU A 277 -14.28 9.09 -4.00
N PHE A 278 -13.45 8.04 -3.89
CA PHE A 278 -13.75 6.91 -3.01
C PHE A 278 -13.62 7.26 -1.52
N ALA A 279 -12.66 8.10 -1.14
CA ALA A 279 -12.53 8.62 0.23
C ALA A 279 -13.75 9.44 0.62
N ALA A 280 -14.31 10.25 -0.30
CA ALA A 280 -15.57 10.94 -0.07
C ALA A 280 -16.76 9.97 0.03
N GLY A 281 -16.79 8.89 -0.75
CA GLY A 281 -17.76 7.79 -0.60
C GLY A 281 -17.69 7.14 0.77
N THR A 282 -16.48 6.81 1.24
CA THR A 282 -16.24 6.27 2.58
C THR A 282 -16.66 7.26 3.67
N MET A 283 -16.29 8.54 3.56
CA MET A 283 -16.71 9.57 4.52
C MET A 283 -18.22 9.83 4.50
N ALA A 284 -18.88 9.73 3.34
CA ALA A 284 -20.33 9.82 3.25
C ALA A 284 -21.02 8.65 3.97
N MET A 285 -20.51 7.42 3.79
CA MET A 285 -20.94 6.24 4.55
C MET A 285 -20.74 6.46 6.05
N LEU A 286 -19.54 6.87 6.48
CA LEU A 286 -19.24 7.12 7.89
C LEU A 286 -20.16 8.18 8.50
N HIS A 287 -20.41 9.29 7.78
CA HIS A 287 -21.37 10.31 8.19
C HIS A 287 -22.77 9.72 8.39
N GLY A 288 -23.23 8.90 7.45
CA GLY A 288 -24.52 8.23 7.52
C GLY A 288 -24.69 7.29 8.70
N TYR A 289 -23.59 6.66 9.15
CA TYR A 289 -23.60 5.68 10.25
C TYR A 289 -23.37 6.32 11.63
N THR A 290 -22.67 7.46 11.68
CA THR A 290 -22.21 8.06 12.95
C THR A 290 -22.83 9.43 13.24
N GLY A 291 -23.38 10.10 12.21
CA GLY A 291 -23.80 11.49 12.28
C GLY A 291 -22.65 12.50 12.36
N GLN A 292 -21.38 12.06 12.44
CA GLN A 292 -20.22 12.95 12.55
C GLN A 292 -19.99 13.73 11.26
N THR A 293 -19.58 15.00 11.38
CA THR A 293 -19.30 15.89 10.24
C THR A 293 -17.87 16.39 10.20
N ASP A 294 -17.04 15.95 11.14
CA ASP A 294 -15.59 16.09 11.14
C ASP A 294 -15.02 14.68 11.13
N LEU A 295 -14.60 14.24 9.95
CA LEU A 295 -14.21 12.86 9.69
C LEU A 295 -12.78 12.81 9.18
N TRP A 296 -12.14 11.68 9.39
CA TRP A 296 -10.81 11.45 8.86
C TRP A 296 -10.67 9.99 8.43
N VAL A 297 -9.79 9.76 7.45
CA VAL A 297 -9.41 8.43 7.00
C VAL A 297 -7.89 8.33 6.93
N ALA A 298 -7.35 7.17 7.28
CA ALA A 298 -5.95 6.87 7.10
C ALA A 298 -5.69 6.45 5.64
N THR A 299 -4.50 6.77 5.16
CA THR A 299 -4.04 6.40 3.82
C THR A 299 -2.53 6.25 3.82
N VAL A 300 -1.97 5.74 2.74
CA VAL A 300 -0.53 5.77 2.47
C VAL A 300 -0.22 6.73 1.32
N VAL A 301 0.89 7.46 1.42
CA VAL A 301 1.36 8.37 0.37
C VAL A 301 2.81 8.02 0.01
N ASP A 302 3.08 7.96 -1.29
CA ASP A 302 4.39 7.66 -1.85
C ASP A 302 5.34 8.85 -1.69
N ASN A 303 6.49 8.63 -1.03
CA ASN A 303 7.51 9.67 -0.82
C ASN A 303 8.62 9.65 -1.88
N ARG A 304 8.37 9.07 -3.05
CA ARG A 304 9.27 9.09 -4.21
C ARG A 304 9.22 10.43 -4.96
N LEU A 305 9.81 11.45 -4.36
CA LEU A 305 9.78 12.83 -4.87
C LEU A 305 10.82 13.15 -5.97
N THR A 306 11.83 12.30 -6.12
CA THR A 306 12.91 12.49 -7.10
C THR A 306 13.08 11.29 -8.04
N PRO A 307 13.65 11.45 -9.24
CA PRO A 307 13.97 10.34 -10.13
C PRO A 307 14.83 9.26 -9.47
N GLU A 308 15.78 9.65 -8.61
CA GLU A 308 16.64 8.73 -7.87
C GLU A 308 15.81 7.86 -6.92
N SER A 309 14.86 8.45 -6.17
CA SER A 309 13.96 7.70 -5.29
C SER A 309 13.01 6.76 -6.05
N GLN A 310 12.62 7.13 -7.27
CA GLN A 310 11.76 6.31 -8.14
C GLN A 310 12.44 5.06 -8.68
N ALA A 311 13.78 5.04 -8.73
CA ALA A 311 14.54 3.89 -9.19
C ALA A 311 14.63 2.75 -8.15
N HIS A 312 14.06 2.92 -6.95
CA HIS A 312 14.23 1.99 -5.84
C HIS A 312 13.03 1.08 -5.59
N VAL A 313 13.33 -0.22 -5.51
CA VAL A 313 12.51 -1.21 -4.80
C VAL A 313 12.75 -1.02 -3.31
N GLY A 314 11.74 -0.54 -2.57
CA GLY A 314 11.85 -0.26 -1.14
C GLY A 314 10.60 0.40 -0.57
N PRO A 315 10.41 0.44 0.77
CA PRO A 315 9.24 1.02 1.39
C PRO A 315 9.40 2.53 1.58
N LEU A 316 9.02 3.29 0.57
CA LEU A 316 9.02 4.75 0.59
C LEU A 316 7.61 5.31 0.77
N ALA A 317 6.56 4.50 0.63
CA ALA A 317 5.22 4.86 1.06
C ALA A 317 5.12 5.00 2.58
N GLY A 318 4.44 6.05 3.07
CA GLY A 318 4.26 6.30 4.49
C GLY A 318 2.80 6.61 4.85
N PRO A 319 2.34 6.28 6.07
CA PRO A 319 0.98 6.53 6.51
C PRO A 319 0.71 8.04 6.64
N ARG A 320 -0.50 8.48 6.30
CA ARG A 320 -1.01 9.85 6.43
C ARG A 320 -2.50 9.81 6.78
N VAL A 321 -3.03 10.94 7.23
CA VAL A 321 -4.46 11.12 7.52
C VAL A 321 -5.02 12.22 6.64
N VAL A 322 -6.22 12.00 6.09
CA VAL A 322 -7.01 13.01 5.39
C VAL A 322 -8.20 13.35 6.28
N ARG A 323 -8.19 14.53 6.92
CA ARG A 323 -9.27 15.03 7.80
C ARG A 323 -10.08 16.11 7.10
N VAL A 324 -11.40 15.97 7.09
CA VAL A 324 -12.31 16.93 6.47
C VAL A 324 -13.49 17.21 7.40
N GLY A 325 -13.70 18.50 7.69
CA GLY A 325 -14.93 19.02 8.28
C GLY A 325 -15.89 19.54 7.21
N PHE A 326 -17.18 19.27 7.38
CA PHE A 326 -18.25 19.71 6.49
C PHE A 326 -19.55 20.00 7.27
N ALA A 327 -20.55 20.60 6.61
CA ALA A 327 -21.87 20.84 7.19
C ALA A 327 -22.75 19.59 7.08
N ALA A 328 -23.65 19.36 8.03
CA ALA A 328 -24.53 18.18 8.03
C ALA A 328 -25.47 18.08 6.81
N ASP A 329 -25.81 19.23 6.21
CA ASP A 329 -26.62 19.34 4.99
C ASP A 329 -25.78 19.42 3.70
N ALA A 330 -24.45 19.21 3.80
CA ALA A 330 -23.57 19.28 2.65
C ALA A 330 -23.94 18.25 1.56
N THR A 331 -23.51 18.54 0.34
CA THR A 331 -23.65 17.65 -0.80
C THR A 331 -22.38 16.85 -1.00
N PHE A 332 -22.50 15.70 -1.70
CA PHE A 332 -21.33 14.88 -2.01
C PHE A 332 -20.25 15.67 -2.76
N GLY A 333 -20.63 16.51 -3.71
CA GLY A 333 -19.67 17.31 -4.47
C GLY A 333 -18.87 18.30 -3.61
N VAL A 334 -19.47 18.83 -2.53
CA VAL A 334 -18.76 19.66 -1.55
C VAL A 334 -17.73 18.83 -0.78
N LEU A 335 -18.13 17.66 -0.28
CA LEU A 335 -17.25 16.74 0.43
C LEU A 335 -16.07 16.28 -0.46
N ALA A 336 -16.35 15.78 -1.67
CA ALA A 336 -15.31 15.29 -2.58
C ALA A 336 -14.28 16.35 -2.94
N ARG A 337 -14.70 17.60 -3.18
CA ARG A 337 -13.75 18.70 -3.41
C ARG A 337 -12.97 19.10 -2.16
N ALA A 338 -13.55 18.96 -0.98
CA ALA A 338 -12.85 19.20 0.27
C ALA A 338 -11.77 18.13 0.52
N VAL A 339 -12.12 16.86 0.30
CA VAL A 339 -11.17 15.73 0.33
C VAL A 339 -10.03 15.96 -0.67
N GLN A 340 -10.34 16.35 -1.91
CA GLN A 340 -9.32 16.64 -2.93
C GLN A 340 -8.33 17.74 -2.50
N ARG A 341 -8.83 18.82 -1.88
CA ARG A 341 -7.97 19.90 -1.37
C ARG A 341 -7.08 19.41 -0.23
N GLU A 342 -7.63 18.61 0.68
CA GLU A 342 -6.87 18.10 1.82
C GLU A 342 -5.83 17.06 1.39
N VAL A 343 -6.11 16.24 0.38
CA VAL A 343 -5.13 15.34 -0.26
C VAL A 343 -3.95 16.15 -0.80
N TRP A 344 -4.20 17.25 -1.52
CA TRP A 344 -3.11 18.10 -2.01
C TRP A 344 -2.30 18.73 -0.88
N ALA A 345 -2.97 19.27 0.13
CA ALA A 345 -2.28 19.82 1.31
C ALA A 345 -1.42 18.77 2.03
N THR A 346 -1.93 17.53 2.12
CA THR A 346 -1.21 16.38 2.69
C THR A 346 0.05 16.05 1.88
N MET A 347 -0.06 15.99 0.55
CA MET A 347 1.08 15.69 -0.34
C MET A 347 2.14 16.80 -0.32
N GLU A 348 1.74 18.06 -0.19
CA GLU A 348 2.66 19.19 -0.03
C GLU A 348 3.38 19.19 1.32
N ARG A 349 2.91 18.40 2.29
CA ARG A 349 3.41 18.36 3.68
C ARG A 349 3.90 16.97 4.10
N GLN A 350 4.33 16.16 3.15
CA GLN A 350 4.70 14.77 3.40
C GLN A 350 6.18 14.56 3.77
N HIS A 351 6.97 15.60 4.02
CA HIS A 351 8.43 15.49 4.09
C HIS A 351 8.97 15.01 5.44
N ILE A 352 8.14 15.02 6.48
CA ILE A 352 8.53 14.60 7.83
C ILE A 352 7.97 13.21 8.18
N PRO A 353 8.65 12.45 9.05
CA PRO A 353 8.13 11.17 9.56
C PRO A 353 6.79 11.38 10.26
N PHE A 354 5.75 10.68 9.81
CA PHE A 354 4.40 10.91 10.33
C PHE A 354 4.21 10.37 11.75
N HIS A 355 4.97 9.34 12.14
CA HIS A 355 4.98 8.91 13.54
C HIS A 355 5.45 10.00 14.50
N ASP A 356 6.49 10.77 14.17
CA ASP A 356 7.00 11.83 15.04
C ASP A 356 5.94 12.92 15.25
N VAL A 357 5.21 13.22 14.18
CA VAL A 357 4.07 14.14 14.16
C VAL A 357 2.93 13.66 15.06
N ILE A 358 2.57 12.39 14.94
CA ILE A 358 1.54 11.76 15.77
C ILE A 358 1.95 11.82 17.25
N THR A 359 3.14 11.31 17.57
CA THR A 359 3.63 11.28 18.95
C THR A 359 3.64 12.67 19.58
N ALA A 360 4.05 13.70 18.82
CA ALA A 360 3.99 15.09 19.28
C ALA A 360 2.55 15.60 19.48
N ALA A 361 1.61 15.23 18.62
CA ALA A 361 0.23 15.71 18.67
C ALA A 361 -0.64 15.01 19.73
N THR A 362 -0.38 13.73 20.00
CA THR A 362 -1.26 12.86 20.81
C THR A 362 -0.59 12.27 22.06
N GLY A 363 0.70 12.51 22.28
CA GLY A 363 1.48 12.02 23.43
C GLY A 363 2.02 10.59 23.27
N ASP A 364 2.85 10.17 24.24
CA ASP A 364 3.67 8.92 24.23
C ASP A 364 2.88 7.59 24.34
N GLY A 365 1.58 7.58 24.05
CA GLY A 365 0.72 6.39 24.07
C GLY A 365 -0.15 6.21 22.83
N ALA A 366 -0.04 7.11 21.85
CA ALA A 366 -0.85 7.06 20.65
C ALA A 366 -0.31 6.02 19.67
N ASP A 367 -1.05 4.93 19.55
CA ASP A 367 -0.80 3.93 18.53
C ASP A 367 -1.23 4.48 17.16
N MET A 368 -0.35 4.43 16.15
CA MET A 368 -0.74 4.74 14.76
C MET A 368 -1.94 3.90 14.31
N ARG A 369 -2.11 2.70 14.90
CA ARG A 369 -3.27 1.83 14.69
C ARG A 369 -4.58 2.43 15.21
N ASN A 370 -4.54 3.26 16.27
CA ASN A 370 -5.71 3.97 16.79
C ASN A 370 -6.07 5.20 15.95
N LEU A 371 -5.10 5.78 15.24
CA LEU A 371 -5.30 6.80 14.21
C LEU A 371 -5.63 6.19 12.84
N GLY A 372 -6.00 4.91 12.78
CA GLY A 372 -6.29 4.18 11.55
C GLY A 372 -7.60 3.42 11.62
N SER A 373 -8.62 3.89 12.36
CA SER A 373 -9.92 3.21 12.50
C SER A 373 -10.54 2.84 11.15
N VAL A 374 -10.34 3.72 10.15
CA VAL A 374 -10.80 3.54 8.77
C VAL A 374 -9.66 3.90 7.81
N GLY A 375 -9.18 2.92 7.05
CA GLY A 375 -8.17 3.08 6.02
C GLY A 375 -8.78 3.13 4.62
N ILE A 376 -8.13 3.84 3.71
CA ILE A 376 -8.39 3.74 2.28
C ILE A 376 -7.08 3.71 1.51
N THR A 377 -6.97 2.77 0.58
CA THR A 377 -5.85 2.68 -0.36
C THR A 377 -6.41 2.53 -1.77
N VAL A 378 -5.91 3.33 -2.70
CA VAL A 378 -6.18 3.18 -4.12
C VAL A 378 -4.90 2.77 -4.80
N THR A 379 -4.92 1.58 -5.41
CA THR A 379 -3.78 0.97 -6.08
C THR A 379 -4.12 0.86 -7.55
N PRO A 380 -3.24 1.27 -8.49
CA PRO A 380 -3.47 0.92 -9.89
C PRO A 380 -3.35 -0.60 -10.06
N SER A 381 -4.05 -1.16 -11.05
CA SER A 381 -3.82 -2.56 -11.39
C SER A 381 -2.37 -2.76 -11.83
N ILE A 382 -1.75 -3.83 -11.32
CA ILE A 382 -0.38 -4.20 -11.69
C ILE A 382 -0.41 -4.61 -13.16
N GLN A 383 0.24 -3.81 -14.01
CA GLN A 383 0.48 -4.22 -15.39
C GLN A 383 1.54 -5.32 -15.38
N LEU A 384 1.11 -6.54 -15.66
CA LEU A 384 2.01 -7.68 -15.76
C LEU A 384 2.91 -7.50 -16.99
N PRO A 385 4.23 -7.63 -16.82
CA PRO A 385 5.15 -7.63 -17.95
C PRO A 385 4.95 -8.90 -18.80
N ASP A 386 5.22 -8.80 -20.10
CA ASP A 386 5.19 -9.95 -20.99
C ASP A 386 6.14 -11.05 -20.50
N TRP A 387 5.62 -12.21 -20.17
CA TRP A 387 6.42 -13.35 -19.76
C TRP A 387 7.07 -14.00 -20.99
N PRO A 388 8.40 -14.27 -20.97
CA PRO A 388 9.11 -14.68 -22.18
C PRO A 388 8.81 -16.11 -22.64
N LEU A 389 8.30 -16.98 -21.75
CA LEU A 389 8.04 -18.39 -22.04
C LEU A 389 6.61 -18.76 -21.63
N GLY A 390 5.66 -18.59 -22.55
CA GLY A 390 4.24 -18.88 -22.33
C GLY A 390 3.52 -17.74 -21.61
N ASP A 391 2.58 -18.09 -20.72
CA ASP A 391 1.69 -17.13 -20.07
C ASP A 391 2.01 -16.96 -18.58
N MET A 392 1.87 -15.74 -18.09
CA MET A 392 1.90 -15.41 -16.67
C MET A 392 0.60 -14.73 -16.29
N GLU A 393 -0.16 -15.37 -15.41
CA GLU A 393 -1.45 -14.87 -14.92
C GLU A 393 -1.36 -14.66 -13.40
N PRO A 394 -1.95 -13.58 -12.85
CA PRO A 394 -2.07 -13.46 -11.40
C PRO A 394 -3.07 -14.51 -10.91
N LEU A 395 -2.80 -15.12 -9.76
CA LEU A 395 -3.71 -16.10 -9.20
C LEU A 395 -4.94 -15.41 -8.60
N GLU A 396 -6.13 -15.98 -8.77
CA GLU A 396 -7.39 -15.32 -8.41
C GLU A 396 -7.70 -15.33 -6.90
N PHE A 397 -7.01 -16.15 -6.09
CA PHE A 397 -7.19 -16.20 -4.64
C PHE A 397 -6.12 -15.40 -3.90
N ASP A 398 -6.50 -14.85 -2.74
CA ASP A 398 -5.59 -14.18 -1.82
C ASP A 398 -4.93 -15.21 -0.89
N PRO A 399 -3.60 -15.45 -0.98
CA PRO A 399 -2.93 -16.45 -0.15
C PRO A 399 -2.90 -16.09 1.34
N LEU A 400 -3.11 -14.81 1.67
CA LEU A 400 -3.17 -14.29 3.03
C LEU A 400 -4.60 -14.11 3.54
N GLU A 401 -5.61 -14.58 2.80
CA GLU A 401 -7.01 -14.51 3.20
C GLU A 401 -7.27 -15.04 4.62
N GLY A 402 -7.97 -14.26 5.43
CA GLY A 402 -8.27 -14.57 6.84
C GLY A 402 -7.12 -14.30 7.82
N GLU A 403 -5.92 -13.99 7.34
CA GLU A 403 -4.87 -13.43 8.19
C GLU A 403 -5.19 -11.95 8.49
N PRO A 404 -4.73 -11.39 9.63
CA PRO A 404 -4.89 -9.97 9.87
C PRO A 404 -4.11 -9.17 8.80
N SER A 405 -4.80 -8.41 7.96
CA SER A 405 -4.22 -7.80 6.75
C SER A 405 -3.90 -6.31 6.85
N THR A 406 -4.40 -5.59 7.85
CA THR A 406 -4.06 -4.17 8.06
C THR A 406 -4.17 -3.82 9.54
N GLY A 407 -3.46 -2.78 9.97
CA GLY A 407 -3.60 -2.23 11.33
C GLY A 407 -4.90 -1.46 11.55
N SER A 408 -5.91 -1.60 10.67
CA SER A 408 -7.15 -0.82 10.63
C SER A 408 -8.37 -1.74 10.79
N PRO A 409 -9.32 -1.45 11.71
CA PRO A 409 -10.58 -2.20 11.84
C PRO A 409 -11.47 -2.23 10.60
N LEU A 410 -11.31 -1.25 9.71
CA LEU A 410 -12.01 -1.15 8.44
C LEU A 410 -11.06 -0.57 7.40
N ALA A 411 -10.86 -1.22 6.26
CA ALA A 411 -9.98 -0.74 5.21
C ALA A 411 -10.60 -0.96 3.82
N LEU A 412 -10.75 0.11 3.05
CA LEU A 412 -11.18 0.03 1.66
C LEU A 412 -9.96 0.01 0.74
N LEU A 413 -9.83 -1.07 -0.04
CA LEU A 413 -8.88 -1.19 -1.13
C LEU A 413 -9.63 -1.03 -2.45
N VAL A 414 -9.12 -0.15 -3.32
CA VAL A 414 -9.67 0.10 -4.65
C VAL A 414 -8.60 -0.20 -5.67
N GLU A 415 -8.90 -1.09 -6.61
CA GLU A 415 -8.06 -1.39 -7.76
C GLU A 415 -8.76 -0.97 -9.07
N GLU A 416 -8.10 -0.13 -9.86
CA GLU A 416 -8.58 0.24 -11.20
C GLU A 416 -8.03 -0.73 -12.26
N GLN A 417 -8.92 -1.47 -12.93
CA GLN A 417 -8.58 -2.44 -13.96
C GLN A 417 -9.45 -2.22 -15.22
N ALA A 418 -8.87 -1.59 -16.24
CA ALA A 418 -9.46 -1.47 -17.58
C ALA A 418 -10.93 -0.98 -17.61
N GLY A 419 -11.23 0.13 -16.91
CA GLY A 419 -12.59 0.69 -16.84
C GLY A 419 -13.52 -0.05 -15.87
N ARG A 420 -12.96 -0.84 -14.97
CA ARG A 420 -13.65 -1.45 -13.82
C ARG A 420 -12.89 -1.09 -12.55
N TYR A 421 -13.63 -0.91 -11.46
CA TYR A 421 -13.03 -0.65 -10.15
C TYR A 421 -13.37 -1.82 -9.22
N ARG A 422 -12.37 -2.65 -8.90
CA ARG A 422 -12.51 -3.71 -7.90
C ARG A 422 -12.39 -3.07 -6.53
N LEU A 423 -13.42 -3.25 -5.70
CA LEU A 423 -13.47 -2.75 -4.34
C LEU A 423 -13.37 -3.95 -3.42
N ARG A 424 -12.45 -3.90 -2.47
CA ARG A 424 -12.32 -4.88 -1.38
C ARG A 424 -12.38 -4.13 -0.06
N LEU A 425 -13.34 -4.48 0.79
CA LEU A 425 -13.48 -3.90 2.12
C LEU A 425 -13.07 -4.96 3.13
N GLU A 426 -11.92 -4.75 3.75
CA GLU A 426 -11.41 -5.58 4.84
C GLU A 426 -11.91 -5.03 6.16
N PHE A 427 -12.28 -5.92 7.08
CA PHE A 427 -12.88 -5.53 8.36
C PHE A 427 -12.53 -6.48 9.50
N ASP A 428 -12.53 -5.94 10.72
CA ASP A 428 -12.39 -6.71 11.95
C ASP A 428 -13.64 -7.56 12.21
N GLU A 429 -13.54 -8.88 12.02
CA GLU A 429 -14.66 -9.80 12.23
C GLU A 429 -15.13 -9.85 13.69
N SER A 430 -14.32 -9.42 14.66
CA SER A 430 -14.79 -9.34 16.05
C SER A 430 -15.84 -8.25 16.25
N ARG A 431 -15.92 -7.26 15.34
CA ARG A 431 -16.82 -6.10 15.42
C ARG A 431 -17.90 -6.06 14.34
N PHE A 432 -17.61 -6.56 13.14
CA PHE A 432 -18.50 -6.46 11.99
C PHE A 432 -18.81 -7.84 11.41
N SER A 433 -20.09 -8.10 11.12
CA SER A 433 -20.50 -9.23 10.29
C SER A 433 -20.23 -8.96 8.80
N HIS A 434 -20.16 -10.03 8.01
CA HIS A 434 -20.10 -9.95 6.55
C HIS A 434 -21.31 -9.18 5.96
N GLY A 435 -22.50 -9.32 6.54
CA GLY A 435 -23.68 -8.57 6.12
C GLY A 435 -23.51 -7.07 6.34
N ARG A 436 -23.03 -6.68 7.53
CA ARG A 436 -22.72 -5.29 7.86
C ARG A 436 -21.64 -4.69 6.95
N ALA A 437 -20.58 -5.45 6.67
CA ALA A 437 -19.54 -5.02 5.74
C ALA A 437 -20.07 -4.88 4.30
N HIS A 438 -20.92 -5.80 3.84
CA HIS A 438 -21.57 -5.72 2.53
C HIS A 438 -22.46 -4.47 2.40
N ASP A 439 -23.22 -4.11 3.44
CA ASP A 439 -24.04 -2.90 3.46
C ASP A 439 -23.18 -1.63 3.39
N MET A 440 -22.06 -1.60 4.13
CA MET A 440 -21.10 -0.50 4.06
C MET A 440 -20.49 -0.37 2.66
N MET A 441 -20.06 -1.48 2.07
CA MET A 441 -19.52 -1.52 0.70
C MET A 441 -20.55 -1.02 -0.32
N THR A 442 -21.79 -1.47 -0.21
CA THR A 442 -22.90 -1.05 -1.08
C THR A 442 -23.14 0.46 -0.95
N THR A 443 -23.17 0.97 0.29
CA THR A 443 -23.34 2.42 0.55
C THR A 443 -22.21 3.25 -0.07
N ILE A 444 -20.96 2.79 0.02
CA ILE A 444 -19.80 3.45 -0.61
C ILE A 444 -19.96 3.47 -2.13
N ALA A 445 -20.25 2.32 -2.74
CA ALA A 445 -20.43 2.18 -4.19
C ALA A 445 -21.58 3.07 -4.70
N ASP A 446 -22.73 3.05 -4.03
CA ASP A 446 -23.89 3.87 -4.36
C ASP A 446 -23.59 5.37 -4.22
N ALA A 447 -22.85 5.78 -3.19
CA ALA A 447 -22.44 7.17 -3.03
C ALA A 447 -21.56 7.64 -4.18
N VAL A 448 -20.58 6.83 -4.60
CA VAL A 448 -19.71 7.12 -5.73
C VAL A 448 -20.52 7.20 -7.03
N VAL A 449 -21.33 6.18 -7.34
CA VAL A 449 -22.15 6.15 -8.57
C VAL A 449 -23.14 7.31 -8.60
N ALA A 450 -23.93 7.49 -7.55
CA ALA A 450 -24.93 8.55 -7.51
C ALA A 450 -24.29 9.93 -7.60
N ALA A 451 -23.11 10.16 -7.03
CA ALA A 451 -22.39 11.42 -7.14
C ALA A 451 -21.80 11.68 -8.53
N THR A 452 -21.40 10.62 -9.24
CA THR A 452 -20.97 10.71 -10.64
C THR A 452 -22.13 11.04 -11.58
N ALA A 453 -23.38 10.81 -11.17
CA ALA A 453 -24.60 11.24 -11.86
C ALA A 453 -25.10 12.63 -11.39
N ASP A 454 -25.18 12.87 -10.08
CA ASP A 454 -25.62 14.13 -9.46
C ASP A 454 -24.74 14.53 -8.25
N PRO A 455 -23.82 15.50 -8.40
CA PRO A 455 -22.95 15.95 -7.32
C PRO A 455 -23.68 16.71 -6.21
N GLN A 456 -24.92 17.18 -6.47
CA GLN A 456 -25.70 17.97 -5.53
C GLN A 456 -26.54 17.10 -4.59
N ARG A 457 -26.48 15.78 -4.76
CA ARG A 457 -27.13 14.86 -3.84
C ARG A 457 -26.62 15.07 -2.41
N SER A 458 -27.59 15.24 -1.50
CA SER A 458 -27.32 15.48 -0.09
C SER A 458 -26.69 14.26 0.58
N LEU A 459 -25.72 14.50 1.47
CA LEU A 459 -25.10 13.45 2.29
C LEU A 459 -26.12 12.69 3.14
N ALA A 460 -27.23 13.33 3.52
CA ALA A 460 -28.33 12.71 4.27
C ALA A 460 -29.06 11.58 3.51
N SER A 461 -28.79 11.39 2.22
CA SER A 461 -29.38 10.34 1.40
C SER A 461 -28.73 8.96 1.54
N TRP A 462 -27.54 8.88 2.16
CA TRP A 462 -26.81 7.65 2.44
C TRP A 462 -26.83 7.35 3.94
N ARG A 463 -27.99 6.98 4.47
CA ARG A 463 -28.15 6.65 5.89
C ARG A 463 -27.64 5.24 6.18
N GLY A 464 -26.90 5.08 7.27
CA GLY A 464 -26.65 3.75 7.83
C GLY A 464 -27.91 3.17 8.45
N PRO A 465 -27.90 1.88 8.81
CA PRO A 465 -28.98 1.29 9.60
C PRO A 465 -29.17 2.11 10.88
N THR A 466 -30.39 2.58 11.13
CA THR A 466 -30.78 3.10 12.45
C THR A 466 -30.49 1.99 13.46
N SER A 467 -29.71 2.29 14.49
CA SER A 467 -29.49 1.36 15.61
C SER A 467 -30.86 0.84 16.05
N ALA A 468 -31.06 -0.47 15.94
CA ALA A 468 -32.20 -1.12 16.54
C ALA A 468 -31.95 -1.15 18.05
N ASP A 469 -32.20 -0.02 18.70
CA ASP A 469 -32.44 0.16 20.13
C ASP A 469 -32.71 1.66 20.34
N ASP A 470 -33.99 2.01 20.25
CA ASP A 470 -34.62 3.19 20.86
C ASP A 470 -35.77 2.68 21.72
#